data_AF-A0A6H1NH28-F1
#
_entry.id   AF-A0A6H1NH28-F1
#
_cell.length_a   1.000
_cell.length_b   1.000
_cell.length_c   1.000
_cell.angle_alpha   90.00
_cell.angle_beta   90.00
_cell.angle_gamma   90.00
#
_symmetry.space_group_name_H-M   'P 1'
#
loop_
_entity.id
_entity.type
_entity.pdbx_description
1 polymer ?
#
loop_
_entity_poly.entity_id
_entity_poly.type
_entity_poly.pdbx_seq_one_letter_code
_entity_poly.pdbx_strand_id
1 'polypeptide(L)'
;MDVSASVSIQLETTTSGTRVLFGGAMHTTQGSFTGYVSPLPPSCAHVAGELEEWGLQLGRHLADHGYAGPFGVDELVSTRRSTAASGCTAVP
;
A
#
# COMPACT_ATOMS: atom_id res chain seq x y z
N MET A 1 0.62 -20.07 -2.83
CA MET A 1 0.73 -18.97 -3.80
C MET A 1 2.16 -18.48 -3.74
N ASP A 2 2.86 -18.39 -4.87
CA ASP A 2 4.20 -17.78 -4.95
C ASP A 2 4.03 -16.26 -4.95
N VAL A 3 3.94 -15.68 -3.75
CA VAL A 3 3.98 -14.22 -3.56
C VAL A 3 5.45 -13.83 -3.59
N SER A 4 5.83 -12.96 -4.51
CA SER A 4 7.23 -12.58 -4.69
C SER A 4 7.59 -11.33 -3.90
N ALA A 5 6.61 -10.47 -3.61
CA ALA A 5 6.71 -9.42 -2.61
C ALA A 5 5.31 -9.03 -2.13
N SER A 6 5.23 -8.59 -0.87
CA SER A 6 4.09 -7.81 -0.38
C SER A 6 4.57 -6.37 -0.27
N VAL A 7 3.80 -5.41 -0.77
CA VAL A 7 4.13 -3.98 -0.74
C VAL A 7 3.02 -3.19 -0.10
N SER A 8 3.36 -2.07 0.51
CA SER A 8 2.41 -1.22 1.21
C SER A 8 2.82 0.24 1.09
N ILE A 9 1.85 1.10 0.81
CA ILE A 9 1.99 2.55 0.93
C ILE A 9 1.15 3.06 2.10
N GLN A 10 1.68 4.06 2.80
CA GLN A 10 1.04 4.69 3.95
C GLN A 10 0.66 6.12 3.55
N LEU A 11 -0.58 6.49 3.80
CA LEU A 11 -1.16 7.77 3.45
C LEU A 11 -1.86 8.38 4.65
N GLU A 12 -2.13 9.67 4.55
CA GLU A 12 -2.94 10.40 5.51
C GLU A 12 -3.99 11.22 4.76
N THR A 13 -5.24 11.08 5.18
CA THR A 13 -6.35 11.95 4.75
C THR A 13 -6.59 13.00 5.81
N THR A 14 -6.54 14.26 5.39
CA THR A 14 -6.86 15.43 6.23
C THR A 14 -7.95 16.27 5.56
N THR A 15 -8.41 17.32 6.23
CA THR A 15 -9.32 18.32 5.63
C THR A 15 -8.71 19.04 4.42
N SER A 16 -7.37 19.05 4.29
CA SER A 16 -6.66 19.61 3.14
C SER A 16 -6.48 18.62 1.98
N GLY A 17 -6.95 17.37 2.16
CA GLY A 17 -6.82 16.30 1.18
C GLY A 17 -5.93 15.15 1.65
N THR A 18 -5.72 14.21 0.74
CA THR A 18 -4.92 12.99 0.95
C THR A 18 -3.49 13.18 0.43
N ARG A 19 -2.51 12.71 1.21
CA ARG A 19 -1.09 12.66 0.81
C ARG A 19 -0.45 11.32 1.11
N VAL A 20 0.53 10.93 0.31
CA VAL A 20 1.41 9.80 0.57
C VAL A 20 2.45 10.21 1.62
N LEU A 21 2.68 9.35 2.61
CA LEU A 21 3.70 9.53 3.65
C LEU A 21 4.99 8.78 3.30
N PHE A 22 4.87 7.47 3.06
CA PHE A 22 5.98 6.59 2.65
C PHE A 22 5.43 5.28 2.07
N GLY A 23 6.29 4.53 1.39
CA GLY A 23 5.97 3.19 0.89
C GLY A 23 7.16 2.24 1.03
N GLY A 24 6.87 0.94 1.04
CA GLY A 24 7.86 -0.08 1.33
C GLY A 24 7.36 -1.50 1.06
N ALA A 25 8.27 -2.45 1.14
CA ALA A 25 7.96 -3.87 1.03
C ALA A 25 7.79 -4.51 2.41
N MET A 26 6.70 -5.26 2.58
CA MET A 26 6.48 -6.14 3.71
C MET A 26 7.14 -7.50 3.46
N HIS A 27 8.07 -7.85 4.34
CA HIS A 27 8.70 -9.17 4.34
C HIS A 27 7.86 -10.13 5.16
N THR A 28 7.59 -11.29 4.59
CA THR A 28 6.91 -12.38 5.30
C THR A 28 7.73 -13.65 5.17
N THR A 29 7.85 -14.40 6.26
CA THR A 29 8.51 -15.71 6.32
C THR A 29 7.53 -16.70 6.94
N GLN A 30 7.24 -17.79 6.23
CA GLN A 30 6.24 -18.79 6.66
C GLN A 30 4.86 -18.17 6.98
N GLY A 31 4.46 -17.14 6.23
CA GLY A 31 3.17 -16.46 6.41
C GLY A 31 3.12 -15.47 7.58
N SER A 32 4.22 -15.32 8.33
CA SER A 32 4.33 -14.31 9.39
C SER A 32 5.08 -13.08 8.90
N PHE A 33 4.64 -11.89 9.32
CA PHE A 33 5.37 -10.64 9.09
C PHE A 33 6.72 -10.66 9.82
N THR A 34 7.80 -10.34 9.11
CA THR A 34 9.16 -10.35 9.65
C THR A 34 9.87 -9.00 9.52
N GLY A 35 9.31 -8.05 8.78
CA GLY A 35 9.87 -6.71 8.70
C GLY A 35 9.31 -5.88 7.55
N TYR A 36 9.70 -4.60 7.56
CA TYR A 36 9.32 -3.63 6.55
C TYR A 36 10.56 -2.90 6.04
N VAL A 37 10.70 -2.82 4.71
CA VAL A 37 11.80 -2.11 4.05
C VAL A 37 11.24 -0.89 3.33
N SER A 38 11.72 0.29 3.72
CA SER A 38 11.37 1.58 3.11
C SER A 38 12.66 2.34 2.73
N PRO A 39 12.74 2.95 1.53
CA PRO A 39 11.69 3.01 0.50
C PRO A 39 11.47 1.67 -0.22
N LEU A 40 10.48 1.63 -1.11
CA LEU A 40 10.15 0.47 -1.94
C LEU A 40 11.41 -0.05 -2.69
N PRO A 41 11.74 -1.35 -2.61
CA PRO A 41 12.89 -1.90 -3.33
C PRO A 41 12.78 -1.73 -4.85
N PRO A 42 13.89 -1.60 -5.60
CA PRO A 42 13.88 -1.42 -7.05
C PRO A 42 13.10 -2.51 -7.82
N SER A 43 13.07 -3.74 -7.31
CA SER A 43 12.30 -4.85 -7.90
C SER A 43 10.79 -4.59 -7.93
N CYS A 44 10.29 -3.75 -7.03
CA CYS A 44 8.87 -3.41 -6.90
C CYS A 44 8.55 -2.00 -7.41
N ALA A 45 9.54 -1.23 -7.90
CA ALA A 45 9.35 0.17 -8.29
C ALA A 45 8.27 0.36 -9.38
N HIS A 46 8.00 -0.67 -10.17
CA HIS A 46 7.00 -0.65 -11.24
C HIS A 46 5.55 -0.53 -10.74
N VAL A 47 5.24 -0.97 -9.51
CA VAL A 47 3.88 -0.84 -8.93
C VAL A 47 3.69 0.43 -8.11
N ALA A 48 4.77 1.16 -7.80
CA ALA A 48 4.71 2.33 -6.90
C ALA A 48 3.69 3.38 -7.36
N GLY A 49 3.69 3.73 -8.64
CA GLY A 49 2.78 4.75 -9.17
C GLY A 49 1.30 4.32 -9.15
N GLU A 50 1.03 3.04 -9.42
CA GLU A 50 -0.33 2.51 -9.41
C GLU A 50 -0.89 2.43 -7.98
N LEU A 51 -0.07 1.98 -7.02
CA LEU A 51 -0.39 2.02 -5.60
C LEU A 51 -0.69 3.45 -5.12
N GLU A 52 0.15 4.43 -5.46
CA GLU A 52 -0.07 5.82 -5.09
C GLU A 52 -1.38 6.36 -5.66
N GLU A 53 -1.68 6.06 -6.93
CA GLU A 53 -2.95 6.45 -7.55
C GLU A 53 -4.15 5.84 -6.80
N TRP A 54 -4.12 4.55 -6.52
CA TRP A 54 -5.17 3.87 -5.76
C TRP A 54 -5.33 4.46 -4.35
N GLY A 55 -4.22 4.71 -3.65
CA GLY A 55 -4.22 5.32 -2.33
C GLY A 55 -4.84 6.72 -2.34
N LEU A 56 -4.53 7.54 -3.34
CA LEU A 56 -5.13 8.87 -3.48
C LEU A 56 -6.62 8.82 -3.81
N GLN A 57 -7.04 7.90 -4.69
CA GLN A 57 -8.47 7.71 -5.00
C GLN A 57 -9.25 7.21 -3.79
N LEU A 58 -8.71 6.23 -3.06
CA LEU A 58 -9.31 5.72 -1.84
C LEU A 58 -9.37 6.78 -0.75
N GLY A 59 -8.29 7.54 -0.55
CA GLY A 59 -8.25 8.61 0.44
C GLY A 59 -9.29 9.70 0.19
N ARG A 60 -9.54 10.06 -1.07
CA ARG A 60 -10.65 10.95 -1.46
C ARG A 60 -12.00 10.35 -1.09
N HIS A 61 -12.23 9.09 -1.44
CA HIS A 61 -13.46 8.40 -1.08
C HIS A 61 -13.67 8.35 0.43
N LEU A 62 -12.63 8.06 1.21
CA LEU A 62 -12.66 8.07 2.67
C LEU A 62 -12.99 9.48 3.22
N ALA A 63 -12.36 10.52 2.67
CA ALA A 63 -12.64 11.92 3.03
C ALA A 63 -14.11 12.31 2.77
N ASP A 64 -14.65 11.91 1.62
CA ASP A 64 -16.06 12.15 1.26
C ASP A 64 -17.04 11.47 2.24
N HIS A 65 -16.57 10.44 2.96
CA HIS A 65 -17.33 9.72 3.99
C HIS A 65 -16.98 10.18 5.41
N GLY A 66 -16.23 11.28 5.56
CA GLY A 66 -15.90 11.89 6.85
C GLY A 66 -14.73 11.25 7.58
N TYR A 67 -13.99 10.33 6.95
CA TYR A 67 -12.77 9.77 7.53
C TYR A 67 -11.62 10.77 7.40
N ALA A 68 -10.92 11.01 8.51
CA ALA A 68 -9.68 11.75 8.57
C ALA A 68 -8.69 10.99 9.46
N GLY A 69 -7.52 10.67 8.93
CA GLY A 69 -6.54 9.84 9.62
C GLY A 69 -5.61 9.06 8.68
N PRO A 70 -4.69 8.26 9.26
CA PRO A 70 -3.73 7.46 8.53
C PRO A 70 -4.33 6.13 8.04
N PHE A 71 -4.03 5.76 6.81
CA PHE A 71 -4.43 4.49 6.22
C PHE A 71 -3.34 3.92 5.32
N GLY A 72 -3.32 2.59 5.19
CA GLY A 72 -2.42 1.86 4.32
C GLY A 72 -3.16 1.19 3.17
N VAL A 73 -2.52 1.15 2.00
CA VAL A 73 -2.93 0.32 0.87
C VAL A 73 -1.84 -0.69 0.60
N ASP A 74 -2.23 -1.96 0.58
CA ASP A 74 -1.36 -3.11 0.45
C ASP A 74 -1.60 -3.80 -0.91
N GLU A 75 -0.55 -4.33 -1.50
CA GLU A 75 -0.63 -5.13 -2.73
C GLU A 75 0.31 -6.33 -2.68
N LEU A 76 -0.18 -7.48 -3.16
CA LEU A 76 0.62 -8.68 -3.39
C LEU A 76 1.13 -8.70 -4.83
N VAL A 77 2.46 -8.66 -4.98
CA VAL A 77 3.13 -8.74 -6.28
C VAL A 77 3.51 -10.19 -6.57
N SER A 78 2.93 -10.77 -7.62
CA SER A 78 3.29 -12.12 -8.11
C SER A 78 4.34 -12.05 -9.21
N THR A 79 5.26 -13.02 -9.23
CA THR A 79 6.22 -13.23 -10.33
C THR A 79 5.57 -13.72 -11.62
N ARG A 80 4.36 -14.29 -11.55
CA ARG A 80 3.57 -14.58 -12.75
C ARG A 80 2.74 -13.36 -13.09
N ARG A 81 3.00 -12.81 -14.28
CA ARG A 81 2.29 -11.68 -14.89
C ARG A 81 0.81 -11.61 -14.45
N SER A 82 0.49 -10.54 -13.72
CA SER A 82 -0.81 -9.87 -13.61
C SER A 82 -1.98 -10.58 -12.89
N THR A 83 -1.80 -10.95 -11.62
CA THR A 83 -2.92 -10.89 -10.66
C THR A 83 -2.44 -10.25 -9.37
N ALA A 84 -2.68 -8.94 -9.24
CA ALA A 84 -2.51 -8.19 -8.01
C ALA A 84 -3.73 -8.43 -7.12
N ALA A 85 -3.49 -8.82 -5.86
CA ALA A 85 -4.52 -8.75 -4.83
C ALA A 85 -4.22 -7.51 -3.98
N SER A 86 -5.16 -6.55 -3.93
CA SER A 86 -5.04 -5.33 -3.15
C SER A 86 -5.91 -5.38 -1.90
N GLY A 87 -5.38 -4.91 -0.77
CA GLY A 87 -6.06 -4.78 0.52
C GLY A 87 -5.90 -3.37 1.08
N CYS A 88 -6.84 -2.95 1.94
CA CYS A 88 -6.76 -1.67 2.64
C CYS A 88 -6.78 -1.92 4.15
N THR A 89 -5.87 -1.27 4.87
CA THR A 89 -5.78 -1.33 6.33
C THR A 89 -5.89 0.08 6.89
N ALA A 90 -6.96 0.39 7.63
CA ALA A 90 -7.07 1.64 8.38
C ALA A 90 -6.42 1.46 9.76
N VAL A 91 -5.57 2.41 10.16
CA VAL A 91 -5.00 2.43 11.51
C VAL A 91 -5.83 3.41 12.36
N PRO A 92 -6.39 2.97 13.51
CA PRO A 92 -7.20 3.82 14.37
C PRO A 92 -6.38 4.91 15.09
#